data_AF-A0A9D7SU36-F1
#
_entry.id   AF-A0A9D7SU36-F1
#
_cell.length_a   1.000
_cell.length_b   1.000
_cell.length_c   1.000
_cell.angle_alpha   90.00
_cell.angle_beta   90.00
_cell.angle_gamma   90.00
#
_symmetry.space_group_name_H-M   'P 1'
#
loop_
_entity.id
_entity.type
_entity.pdbx_description
1 polymer ?
#
loop_
_entity_poly.entity_id
_entity_poly.type
_entity_poly.pdbx_seq_one_letter_code
_entity_poly.pdbx_strand_id
1 'polypeptide(L)'
;MLKFKRRFYSPPLICWTGVSKIDKTFSYDLTAAHFIPHKDGWTWLAPQPPDYCAWTMLSMKGEKSFLPPEELKNNITFNTIHFANMRWRLFRPVCSEGILLCGDAAGILDPAAGQGIFNALLSGITVANTVVMCIQESDLAAFHLAHYDDWFVREFEGKVEQLRLYYEEHGITVFGREQGAGSRDKSAD
;
A
#
# COMPACT_ATOMS: atom_id res chain seq x y z
N MET A 1 27.99 0.01 -6.69
CA MET A 1 27.18 0.17 -5.46
C MET A 1 25.73 0.37 -5.88
N LEU A 2 24.85 -0.60 -5.64
CA LEU A 2 23.42 -0.45 -5.92
C LEU A 2 22.84 0.69 -5.07
N LYS A 3 22.22 1.69 -5.70
CA LYS A 3 21.61 2.84 -4.99
C LYS A 3 20.11 2.92 -5.25
N PHE A 4 19.36 1.90 -4.82
CA PHE A 4 17.91 1.99 -4.72
C PHE A 4 17.54 2.95 -3.58
N LYS A 5 17.12 4.18 -3.92
CA LYS A 5 16.70 5.17 -2.92
C LYS A 5 15.22 5.01 -2.64
N ARG A 6 14.87 4.83 -1.37
CA ARG A 6 13.48 4.75 -0.93
C ARG A 6 12.88 6.15 -0.80
N ARG A 7 11.76 6.39 -1.48
CA ARG A 7 10.90 7.57 -1.34
C ARG A 7 9.63 7.17 -0.58
N PHE A 8 9.14 8.07 0.27
CA PHE A 8 7.92 7.86 1.03
C PHE A 8 6.83 8.80 0.55
N TYR A 9 5.61 8.28 0.43
CA TYR A 9 4.45 9.02 -0.05
C TYR A 9 3.36 9.17 1.02
N SER A 10 3.55 8.57 2.20
CA SER A 10 2.67 8.70 3.36
C SER A 10 3.48 8.78 4.67
N PRO A 11 2.88 9.27 5.79
CA PRO A 11 3.44 9.08 7.12
C PRO A 11 3.50 7.59 7.50
N PRO A 12 4.07 7.21 8.65
CA PRO A 12 4.03 5.82 9.10
C PRO A 12 2.60 5.29 9.19
N LEU A 13 2.33 4.19 8.48
CA LEU A 13 1.04 3.49 8.51
C LEU A 13 1.26 2.06 8.99
N ILE A 14 0.36 1.59 9.86
CA ILE A 14 0.33 0.18 10.25
C ILE A 14 -1.03 -0.38 9.84
N CYS A 15 -0.98 -1.55 9.23
CA CYS A 15 -2.15 -2.33 8.89
C CYS A 15 -2.19 -3.58 9.78
N TRP A 16 -3.37 -3.94 10.27
CA TRP A 16 -3.65 -5.17 10.98
C TRP A 16 -4.67 -6.00 10.24
N THR A 17 -4.52 -7.31 10.32
CA THR A 17 -5.49 -8.25 9.75
C THR A 17 -5.74 -9.40 10.70
N GLY A 18 -6.96 -9.91 10.67
CA GLY A 18 -7.40 -11.04 11.46
C GLY A 18 -8.70 -11.61 10.92
N VAL A 19 -9.20 -12.62 11.63
CA VAL A 19 -10.50 -13.23 11.36
C VAL A 19 -11.25 -13.26 12.68
N SER A 20 -12.52 -12.85 12.69
CA SER A 20 -13.36 -12.94 13.89
C SER A 20 -14.60 -13.78 13.62
N LYS A 21 -15.11 -14.45 14.66
CA LYS A 21 -16.38 -15.16 14.62
C LYS A 21 -17.52 -14.17 14.61
N ILE A 22 -18.36 -14.19 13.58
CA ILE A 22 -19.58 -13.39 13.52
C ILE A 22 -20.78 -14.24 13.94
N ASP A 23 -21.79 -13.57 14.47
CA ASP A 23 -23.06 -14.19 14.83
C ASP A 23 -24.22 -13.30 14.38
N LYS A 24 -25.44 -13.58 14.85
CA LYS A 24 -26.65 -12.83 14.50
C LYS A 24 -26.62 -11.34 14.90
N THR A 25 -25.64 -10.92 15.71
CA THR A 25 -25.44 -9.52 16.12
C THR A 25 -24.55 -8.74 15.15
N PHE A 26 -23.99 -9.39 14.13
CA PHE A 26 -23.20 -8.74 13.10
C PHE A 26 -24.08 -7.84 12.22
N SER A 27 -23.78 -6.53 12.22
CA SER A 27 -24.64 -5.49 11.65
C SER A 27 -24.45 -5.24 10.16
N TYR A 28 -23.54 -5.95 9.49
CA TYR A 28 -23.23 -5.74 8.08
C TYR A 28 -23.77 -6.86 7.19
N ASP A 29 -24.07 -6.52 5.93
CA ASP A 29 -24.52 -7.49 4.93
C ASP A 29 -23.49 -8.61 4.74
N LEU A 30 -23.93 -9.87 4.83
CA LEU A 30 -23.09 -11.06 4.72
C LEU A 30 -22.69 -11.41 3.29
N THR A 31 -23.26 -10.76 2.28
CA THR A 31 -23.05 -11.08 0.86
C THR A 31 -22.00 -10.22 0.17
N ALA A 32 -21.51 -9.17 0.85
CA ALA A 32 -20.57 -8.21 0.29
C ALA A 32 -19.45 -7.86 1.27
N ALA A 33 -18.31 -7.45 0.73
CA ALA A 33 -17.27 -6.81 1.52
C ALA A 33 -17.64 -5.34 1.81
N HIS A 34 -17.24 -4.85 2.97
CA HIS A 34 -17.54 -3.50 3.45
C HIS A 34 -16.25 -2.73 3.62
N PHE A 35 -16.22 -1.50 3.10
CA PHE A 35 -15.15 -0.55 3.36
C PHE A 35 -15.71 0.59 4.21
N ILE A 36 -15.15 0.76 5.40
CA ILE A 36 -15.65 1.66 6.44
C ILE A 36 -14.58 2.72 6.68
N PRO A 37 -14.77 3.95 6.16
CA PRO A 37 -13.83 5.02 6.38
C PRO A 37 -13.94 5.54 7.81
N HIS A 38 -12.79 5.79 8.44
CA HIS A 38 -12.67 6.45 9.73
C HIS A 38 -11.83 7.72 9.54
N LYS A 39 -11.96 8.71 10.44
CA LYS A 39 -11.18 9.95 10.33
C LYS A 39 -9.66 9.70 10.30
N ASP A 40 -9.20 8.76 11.11
CA ASP A 40 -7.78 8.43 11.30
C ASP A 40 -7.41 7.05 10.71
N GLY A 41 -8.14 6.56 9.72
CA GLY A 41 -7.91 5.23 9.15
C GLY A 41 -9.10 4.65 8.39
N TRP A 42 -9.12 3.33 8.23
CA TRP A 42 -10.25 2.63 7.61
C TRP A 42 -10.29 1.18 8.09
N THR A 43 -11.47 0.57 7.99
CA THR A 43 -11.69 -0.86 8.23
C THR A 43 -12.32 -1.49 7.00
N TRP A 44 -11.77 -2.61 6.58
CA TRP A 44 -12.33 -3.48 5.55
C TRP A 44 -12.80 -4.78 6.19
N LEU A 45 -14.04 -5.15 5.93
CA LEU A 45 -14.67 -6.38 6.41
C LEU A 45 -15.03 -7.25 5.21
N ALA A 46 -14.71 -8.53 5.27
CA ALA A 46 -15.13 -9.54 4.31
C ALA A 46 -15.79 -10.70 5.06
N PRO A 47 -17.14 -10.66 5.19
CA PRO A 47 -17.91 -11.77 5.69
C PRO A 47 -17.65 -13.04 4.90
N GLN A 48 -17.48 -14.14 5.62
CA GLN A 48 -17.31 -15.50 5.13
C GLN A 48 -18.39 -16.36 5.79
N PRO A 49 -19.60 -16.38 5.21
CA PRO A 49 -20.70 -17.15 5.77
C PRO A 49 -20.34 -18.63 5.96
N PRO A 50 -20.82 -19.28 7.02
CA PRO A 50 -21.87 -18.76 7.90
C PRO A 50 -21.39 -17.90 9.08
N ASP A 51 -20.16 -18.08 9.57
CA ASP A 51 -19.82 -17.68 10.95
C ASP A 51 -18.51 -16.86 11.08
N TYR A 52 -17.86 -16.47 9.97
CA TYR A 52 -16.57 -15.78 10.04
C TYR A 52 -16.59 -14.45 9.28
N CYS A 53 -15.70 -13.55 9.67
CA CYS A 53 -15.40 -12.32 8.93
C CYS A 53 -13.89 -12.10 8.97
N ALA A 54 -13.27 -12.11 7.78
CA ALA A 54 -11.90 -11.62 7.64
C ALA A 54 -11.94 -10.10 7.67
N TRP A 55 -10.98 -9.49 8.36
CA TRP A 55 -10.92 -8.05 8.46
C TRP A 55 -9.50 -7.55 8.30
N THR A 56 -9.41 -6.33 7.79
CA THR A 56 -8.18 -5.57 7.65
C THR A 56 -8.47 -4.16 8.13
N MET A 57 -7.64 -3.60 8.99
CA MET A 57 -7.76 -2.20 9.38
C MET A 57 -6.42 -1.50 9.26
N LEU A 58 -6.47 -0.22 8.93
CA LEU A 58 -5.32 0.64 8.89
C LEU A 58 -5.54 1.81 9.84
N SER A 59 -4.52 2.11 10.65
CA SER A 59 -4.52 3.25 11.56
C SER A 59 -3.30 4.11 11.33
N MET A 60 -3.54 5.42 11.43
CA MET A 60 -2.52 6.47 11.42
C MET A 60 -1.85 6.66 12.78
N LYS A 61 -2.52 6.27 13.86
CA LYS A 61 -1.98 6.30 15.21
C LYS A 61 -1.08 5.08 15.32
N GLY A 62 0.23 5.27 15.26
CA GLY A 62 1.24 4.19 15.30
C GLY A 62 1.26 3.35 16.59
N GLU A 63 0.18 3.37 17.37
CA GLU A 63 -0.05 2.54 18.53
C GLU A 63 -0.41 1.12 18.09
N LYS A 64 0.31 0.14 18.63
CA LYS A 64 0.04 -1.27 18.36
C LYS A 64 -1.22 -1.69 19.12
N SER A 65 -2.33 -1.84 18.41
CA SER A 65 -3.52 -2.51 18.93
C SER A 65 -3.52 -3.97 18.49
N PHE A 66 -3.76 -4.89 19.42
CA PHE A 66 -4.06 -6.30 19.14
C PHE A 66 -5.54 -6.59 19.43
N LEU A 67 -6.39 -5.57 19.31
CA LEU A 67 -7.83 -5.70 19.40
C LEU A 67 -8.40 -5.79 17.98
N PRO A 68 -9.51 -6.51 17.77
CA PRO A 68 -10.27 -6.43 16.53
C PRO A 68 -10.79 -5.00 16.32
N PRO A 69 -11.23 -4.66 15.09
CA PRO A 69 -11.84 -3.37 14.81
C PRO A 69 -13.12 -3.18 15.63
N GLU A 70 -13.55 -1.93 15.80
CA GLU A 70 -14.69 -1.55 16.66
C GLU A 70 -15.98 -2.30 16.29
N GLU A 71 -16.16 -2.56 14.99
CA GLU A 71 -17.25 -3.31 14.39
C GLU A 71 -17.32 -4.78 14.86
N LEU A 72 -16.20 -5.31 15.35
CA LEU A 72 -16.03 -6.70 15.79
C LEU A 72 -15.50 -6.78 17.23
N LYS A 73 -15.57 -5.71 18.01
CA LYS A 73 -15.00 -5.65 19.38
C LYS A 73 -15.54 -6.70 20.35
N ASN A 74 -16.80 -7.12 20.13
CA ASN A 74 -17.49 -8.10 20.96
C ASN A 74 -17.36 -9.53 20.41
N ASN A 75 -16.73 -9.69 19.24
CA ASN A 75 -16.59 -10.96 18.55
C ASN A 75 -15.28 -11.65 18.93
N ILE A 76 -15.30 -12.98 18.98
CA ILE A 76 -14.10 -13.76 19.26
C ILE A 76 -13.18 -13.67 18.04
N THR A 77 -12.00 -13.06 18.20
CA THR A 77 -10.95 -13.11 17.19
C THR A 77 -10.33 -14.51 17.17
N PHE A 78 -10.36 -15.15 16.00
CA PHE A 78 -9.65 -16.37 15.71
C PHE A 78 -8.25 -16.06 15.18
N ASN A 79 -7.28 -16.83 15.65
CA ASN A 79 -5.86 -16.74 15.30
C ASN A 79 -5.13 -15.47 15.78
N THR A 80 -3.83 -15.46 15.54
CA THR A 80 -2.95 -14.32 15.81
C THR A 80 -3.30 -13.18 14.86
N ILE A 81 -3.51 -11.98 15.42
CA ILE A 81 -3.61 -10.76 14.61
C ILE A 81 -2.23 -10.48 13.99
N HIS A 82 -2.20 -10.40 12.67
CA HIS A 82 -1.00 -10.02 11.94
C HIS A 82 -0.98 -8.52 11.74
N PHE A 83 0.22 -7.94 11.68
CA PHE A 83 0.38 -6.53 11.35
C PHE A 83 1.56 -6.33 10.41
N ALA A 84 1.49 -5.27 9.61
CA ALA A 84 2.53 -4.90 8.66
C ALA A 84 2.68 -3.39 8.57
N ASN A 85 3.90 -2.94 8.32
CA ASN A 85 4.17 -1.54 7.98
C ASN A 85 3.70 -1.29 6.55
N MET A 86 2.67 -0.46 6.40
CA MET A 86 2.06 -0.11 5.12
C MET A 86 2.35 1.33 4.72
N ARG A 87 3.46 1.90 5.21
CA ARG A 87 3.92 3.20 4.75
C ARG A 87 4.17 3.16 3.24
N TRP A 88 3.49 4.03 2.51
CA TRP A 88 3.54 4.09 1.06
C TRP A 88 4.96 4.45 0.64
N ARG A 89 5.55 3.59 -0.18
CA ARG A 89 6.96 3.71 -0.55
C ARG A 89 7.23 3.22 -1.96
N LEU A 90 8.23 3.83 -2.58
CA LEU A 90 8.77 3.44 -3.88
C LEU A 90 10.30 3.46 -3.79
N PHE A 91 10.96 2.51 -4.42
CA PHE A 91 12.39 2.63 -4.72
C PHE A 91 12.58 3.34 -6.05
N ARG A 92 13.50 4.30 -6.13
CA ARG A 92 13.93 4.88 -7.40
C ARG A 92 15.46 5.00 -7.47
N PRO A 93 16.10 4.47 -8.53
CA PRO A 93 15.47 3.72 -9.61
C PRO A 93 14.87 2.38 -9.10
N VAL A 94 13.94 1.77 -9.84
CA VAL A 94 13.45 0.39 -9.58
C VAL A 94 14.29 -0.67 -10.26
N CYS A 95 15.33 -0.28 -10.99
CA CYS A 95 16.24 -1.18 -11.68
C CYS A 95 17.67 -0.67 -11.68
N SER A 96 18.60 -1.60 -11.86
CA SER A 96 19.99 -1.38 -12.17
C SER A 96 20.45 -2.49 -13.11
N GLU A 97 21.68 -2.38 -13.62
CA GLU A 97 22.27 -3.48 -14.39
C GLU A 97 22.17 -4.80 -13.62
N GLY A 98 21.60 -5.83 -14.28
CA GLY A 98 21.40 -7.17 -13.73
C GLY A 98 20.31 -7.32 -12.65
N ILE A 99 19.62 -6.25 -12.24
CA ILE A 99 18.61 -6.30 -11.16
C ILE A 99 17.41 -5.42 -11.50
N LEU A 100 16.21 -6.01 -11.50
CA LEU A 100 14.94 -5.28 -11.60
C LEU A 100 14.07 -5.63 -10.39
N LEU A 101 13.53 -4.61 -9.73
CA LEU A 101 12.55 -4.76 -8.67
C LEU A 101 11.15 -4.82 -9.29
N CYS A 102 10.26 -5.66 -8.76
CA CYS A 102 8.84 -5.70 -9.10
C CYS A 102 7.98 -5.92 -7.84
N GLY A 103 6.67 -5.76 -7.97
CA GLY A 103 5.71 -5.86 -6.87
C GLY A 103 6.11 -5.00 -5.66
N ASP A 104 5.91 -5.55 -4.47
CA ASP A 104 6.21 -4.87 -3.19
C ASP A 104 7.72 -4.62 -2.96
N ALA A 105 8.58 -5.33 -3.70
CA ALA A 105 10.02 -5.05 -3.68
C ALA A 105 10.33 -3.70 -4.35
N ALA A 106 9.59 -3.34 -5.41
CA ALA A 106 9.72 -2.04 -6.09
C ALA A 106 8.96 -0.93 -5.34
N GLY A 107 7.71 -1.18 -4.96
CA GLY A 107 6.90 -0.21 -4.23
C GLY A 107 5.69 -0.83 -3.54
N ILE A 108 5.34 -0.29 -2.38
CA ILE A 108 4.17 -0.69 -1.59
C ILE A 108 3.23 0.50 -1.49
N LEU A 109 1.95 0.24 -1.74
CA LEU A 109 0.84 1.17 -1.52
C LEU A 109 -0.15 0.57 -0.52
N ASP A 110 -1.08 1.39 -0.05
CA ASP A 110 -2.15 0.98 0.84
C ASP A 110 -2.96 -0.23 0.34
N PRO A 111 -3.29 -1.19 1.22
CA PRO A 111 -4.21 -2.28 0.88
C PRO A 111 -5.60 -1.81 0.45
N ALA A 112 -6.04 -0.61 0.86
CA ALA A 112 -7.32 -0.04 0.43
C ALA A 112 -7.46 0.06 -1.10
N ALA A 113 -6.34 0.19 -1.83
CA ALA A 113 -6.38 0.22 -3.29
C ALA A 113 -6.76 -1.15 -3.90
N GLY A 114 -6.62 -2.26 -3.17
CA GLY A 114 -6.87 -3.62 -3.66
C GLY A 114 -5.92 -4.07 -4.79
N GLN A 115 -4.88 -3.30 -5.09
CA GLN A 115 -4.03 -3.50 -6.27
C GLN A 115 -2.74 -4.29 -6.00
N GLY A 116 -2.50 -4.81 -4.79
CA GLY A 116 -1.22 -5.48 -4.45
C GLY A 116 -0.91 -6.65 -5.39
N ILE A 117 -1.86 -7.57 -5.55
CA ILE A 117 -1.74 -8.74 -6.44
C ILE A 117 -1.61 -8.31 -7.91
N PHE A 118 -2.49 -7.39 -8.35
CA PHE A 118 -2.45 -6.88 -9.72
C PHE A 118 -1.11 -6.21 -10.05
N ASN A 119 -0.60 -5.38 -9.14
CA ASN A 119 0.70 -4.72 -9.28
C ASN A 119 1.85 -5.71 -9.33
N ALA A 120 1.85 -6.74 -8.47
CA ALA A 120 2.87 -7.78 -8.48
C ALA A 120 2.89 -8.55 -9.81
N LEU A 121 1.72 -8.94 -10.31
CA LEU A 121 1.60 -9.64 -11.60
C LEU A 121 2.01 -8.75 -12.77
N LEU A 122 1.45 -7.55 -12.87
CA LEU A 122 1.69 -6.63 -13.97
C LEU A 122 3.16 -6.24 -14.05
N SER A 123 3.75 -5.83 -12.93
CA SER A 123 5.18 -5.48 -12.91
C SER A 123 6.10 -6.67 -13.12
N GLY A 124 5.73 -7.87 -12.66
CA GLY A 124 6.48 -9.10 -12.95
C GLY A 124 6.52 -9.41 -14.45
N ILE A 125 5.38 -9.30 -15.13
CA ILE A 125 5.30 -9.45 -16.59
C ILE A 125 6.16 -8.40 -17.30
N THR A 126 6.05 -7.13 -16.89
CA THR A 126 6.84 -6.05 -17.49
C THR A 126 8.34 -6.28 -17.29
N VAL A 127 8.78 -6.69 -16.09
CA VAL A 127 10.18 -7.04 -15.82
C VAL A 127 10.66 -8.16 -16.73
N ALA A 128 9.88 -9.24 -16.89
CA ALA A 128 10.25 -10.34 -17.75
C ALA A 128 10.47 -9.88 -19.21
N ASN A 129 9.57 -9.04 -19.72
CA ASN A 129 9.70 -8.45 -21.05
C ASN A 129 10.93 -7.54 -21.15
N THR A 130 11.18 -6.69 -20.14
CA THR A 130 12.36 -5.82 -20.10
C THR A 130 13.66 -6.63 -20.10
N VAL A 131 13.71 -7.76 -19.38
CA VAL A 131 14.88 -8.66 -19.38
C VAL A 131 15.10 -9.26 -20.76
N VAL A 132 14.05 -9.73 -21.43
CA VAL A 132 14.15 -10.25 -22.80
C VAL A 132 14.71 -9.19 -23.75
N MET A 133 14.21 -7.96 -23.67
CA MET A 133 14.70 -6.84 -24.49
C MET A 133 16.17 -6.50 -24.20
N CYS A 134 16.58 -6.50 -22.93
CA CYS A 134 17.97 -6.26 -22.55
C CYS A 134 18.92 -7.36 -23.05
N ILE A 135 18.45 -8.61 -23.17
CA ILE A 135 19.26 -9.71 -23.71
C ILE A 135 19.34 -9.65 -25.23
N GLN A 136 18.22 -9.37 -25.90
CA GLN A 136 18.15 -9.31 -27.36
C GLN A 136 18.83 -8.06 -27.93
N GLU A 137 18.78 -6.94 -27.21
CA GLU A 137 19.31 -5.64 -27.60
C GLU A 137 20.27 -5.13 -26.52
N SER A 138 21.38 -5.85 -26.30
CA SER A 138 22.34 -5.55 -25.23
C SER A 138 22.87 -4.11 -25.25
N ASP A 139 23.09 -3.56 -26.45
CA ASP A 139 23.56 -2.18 -26.63
C ASP A 139 22.52 -1.14 -26.20
N LEU A 140 21.25 -1.53 -26.09
CA LEU A 140 20.12 -0.70 -25.65
C LEU A 140 19.61 -1.08 -24.25
N ALA A 141 20.28 -1.97 -23.52
CA ALA A 141 19.83 -2.41 -22.20
C ALA A 141 19.58 -1.24 -21.23
N ALA A 142 20.45 -0.23 -21.23
CA ALA A 142 20.26 0.97 -20.40
C ALA A 142 18.97 1.73 -20.73
N PHE A 143 18.58 1.78 -22.01
CA PHE A 143 17.34 2.39 -22.45
C PHE A 143 16.12 1.59 -21.98
N HIS A 144 16.15 0.26 -22.13
CA HIS A 144 15.07 -0.64 -21.68
C HIS A 144 14.86 -0.58 -20.16
N LEU A 145 15.95 -0.53 -19.40
CA LEU A 145 15.90 -0.34 -17.94
C LEU A 145 15.32 1.03 -17.59
N ALA A 146 15.75 2.11 -18.24
CA ALA A 146 15.20 3.45 -18.00
C ALA A 146 13.71 3.54 -18.34
N HIS A 147 13.27 2.86 -19.40
CA HIS A 147 11.86 2.78 -19.76
C HIS A 147 11.03 2.06 -18.70
N TYR A 148 11.54 0.95 -18.16
CA TYR A 148 10.90 0.25 -17.05
C TYR A 148 10.83 1.11 -15.78
N ASP A 149 11.90 1.85 -15.46
CA ASP A 149 11.91 2.77 -14.31
C ASP A 149 10.80 3.82 -14.43
N ASP A 150 10.73 4.50 -15.58
CA ASP A 150 9.74 5.54 -15.83
C ASP A 150 8.31 5.00 -15.78
N TRP A 151 8.07 3.85 -16.43
CA TRP A 151 6.77 3.20 -16.41
C TRP A 151 6.32 2.87 -14.98
N PHE A 152 7.16 2.19 -14.19
CA PHE A 152 6.76 1.79 -12.83
C PHE A 152 6.51 3.01 -11.94
N VAL A 153 7.38 4.02 -12.03
CA VAL A 153 7.22 5.27 -11.26
C VAL A 153 5.90 5.95 -11.60
N ARG A 154 5.58 6.09 -12.90
CA ARG A 154 4.33 6.70 -13.36
C ARG A 154 3.09 5.94 -12.88
N GLU A 155 3.09 4.62 -13.02
CA GLU A 155 2.01 3.76 -12.54
C GLU A 155 1.81 3.87 -11.03
N PHE A 156 2.91 3.90 -10.27
CA PHE A 156 2.87 4.02 -8.82
C PHE A 156 2.35 5.40 -8.38
N GLU A 157 2.88 6.49 -8.94
CA GLU A 157 2.48 7.85 -8.59
C GLU A 157 1.03 8.14 -8.98
N GLY A 158 0.55 7.60 -10.11
CA GLY A 158 -0.87 7.68 -10.48
C GLY A 158 -1.78 7.01 -9.46
N LYS A 159 -1.41 5.82 -8.96
CA LYS A 159 -2.17 5.10 -7.92
C LYS A 159 -2.14 5.84 -6.57
N VAL A 160 -1.01 6.44 -6.22
CA VAL A 160 -0.90 7.30 -5.03
C VAL A 160 -1.92 8.43 -5.11
N GLU A 161 -2.01 9.11 -6.25
CA GLU A 161 -2.92 10.24 -6.42
C GLU A 161 -4.39 9.81 -6.37
N GLN A 162 -4.75 8.73 -7.06
CA GLN A 162 -6.11 8.17 -7.00
C GLN A 162 -6.53 7.85 -5.56
N LEU A 163 -5.64 7.25 -4.77
CA LEU A 163 -5.95 6.90 -3.40
C LEU A 163 -6.02 8.13 -2.48
N ARG A 164 -5.23 9.18 -2.74
CA ARG A 164 -5.34 10.46 -2.02
C ARG A 164 -6.70 11.10 -2.22
N LEU A 165 -7.16 11.18 -3.46
CA LEU A 165 -8.46 11.73 -3.80
C LEU A 165 -9.59 10.92 -3.15
N TYR A 166 -9.49 9.59 -3.20
CA TYR A 166 -10.45 8.71 -2.54
C TYR A 166 -10.51 8.98 -1.02
N TYR A 167 -9.36 9.12 -0.35
CA TYR A 167 -9.32 9.44 1.08
C TYR A 167 -9.90 10.80 1.41
N GLU A 168 -9.64 11.82 0.59
CA GLU A 168 -10.22 13.15 0.75
C GLU A 168 -11.75 13.12 0.64
N GLU A 169 -12.27 12.46 -0.40
CA GLU A 169 -13.72 12.31 -0.63
C GLU A 169 -14.43 11.59 0.53
N HIS A 170 -13.74 10.64 1.18
CA HIS A 170 -14.29 9.82 2.26
C HIS A 170 -13.90 10.34 3.66
N GLY A 171 -13.31 11.53 3.77
CA GLY A 171 -12.96 12.17 5.04
C GLY A 171 -11.84 11.48 5.84
N ILE A 172 -11.03 10.65 5.18
CA ILE A 172 -9.89 9.95 5.79
C ILE A 172 -8.69 10.89 5.79
N THR A 173 -8.25 11.32 6.97
CA THR A 173 -7.16 12.29 7.13
C THR A 173 -5.81 11.57 7.31
N VAL A 174 -5.23 11.12 6.20
CA VAL A 174 -3.93 10.41 6.20
C VAL A 174 -2.73 11.35 6.14
N PHE A 175 -2.90 12.53 5.55
CA PHE A 175 -1.86 13.53 5.44
C PHE A 175 -2.18 14.63 6.46
N GLY A 176 -1.39 14.72 7.54
CA GLY A 176 -1.48 15.88 8.42
C GLY A 176 -1.32 17.14 7.58
N ARG A 177 -2.09 18.21 7.90
CA ARG A 177 -1.87 19.52 7.29
C ARG A 177 -0.37 19.80 7.27
N GLU A 178 0.17 20.09 6.10
CA GLU A 178 1.57 20.50 5.96
C GLU A 178 1.89 21.52 7.06
N GLN A 179 2.86 21.21 7.92
CA GLN A 179 3.53 22.29 8.63
C GLN A 179 4.17 23.14 7.54
N GLY A 180 3.69 24.39 7.45
CA GLY A 180 3.95 25.29 6.34
C GLY A 180 5.43 25.40 6.00
N ALA A 181 5.66 25.62 4.71
CA ALA A 181 6.86 26.18 4.11
C ALA A 181 7.95 26.56 5.12
N GLY A 182 8.85 25.61 5.39
CA GLY A 182 10.12 25.88 6.04
C GLY A 182 10.86 26.94 5.23
N SER A 183 11.04 28.09 5.87
CA SER A 183 11.77 29.24 5.37
C SER A 183 13.11 28.85 4.76
N ARG A 184 13.40 29.49 3.62
CA ARG A 184 14.69 29.53 2.94
C ARG A 184 15.84 29.65 3.94
N ASP A 185 16.70 28.64 3.97
CA ASP A 185 18.02 28.75 4.55
C ASP A 185 18.84 29.68 3.63
N LYS A 186 19.13 30.89 4.12
CA LYS A 186 20.05 31.84 3.49
C LYS A 186 21.38 31.72 4.23
N SER A 187 22.40 31.37 3.45
CA SER A 187 23.81 31.74 3.60
C SER A 187 24.52 31.37 4.90
N ALA A 188 25.40 30.38 4.77
CA ALA A 188 26.59 30.23 5.58
C ALA A 188 27.51 31.45 5.42
N ASP A 189 28.05 31.89 6.56
CA ASP A 189 29.34 32.58 6.66
C ASP A 189 30.50 31.57 6.47
#